data_AF-A0A7S4V8Z3-F1
#
_entry.id   AF-A0A7S4V8Z3-F1
#
_cell.length_a   1.000
_cell.length_b   1.000
_cell.length_c   1.000
_cell.angle_alpha   90.00
_cell.angle_beta   90.00
_cell.angle_gamma   90.00
#
_symmetry.space_group_name_H-M   'P 1'
#
loop_
_entity.id
_entity.type
_entity.pdbx_description
1 polymer ?
#
loop_
_entity_poly.entity_id
_entity_poly.type
_entity_poly.pdbx_seq_one_letter_code
_entity_poly.pdbx_strand_id
1 'polypeptide(L)'
;MLPRARSRRSWVASGLLEASRPLASMAGLHGDGVQPVGGAEQPPGRGGGGPAGGLEPEAPAVSARPGCGRRALGGRPGEVCDVAGQRRAPAPLPEPAPLAVRFQDPRVEAPQEVGLVGFYYPDREEPWDTLCGSGFMGNFWHLGAGALRLEAPCDPGRIVSFSNAEAAFQALKFWDRADEFGPLTGNGAFKLKRSLAGREDFTYGGFGSNWAGMKAVLDAKFGARSPLAEALLRTGDSFLLEHNSVHGRDKVWSDNKDGSGTNWLGLQLMLLRDQLSGNTRWTAYLSDLVNCETGKPFGQDQAKRWQSAVRSAAQALVADRPRPSEPSSHPRPSDPSSSSFAAAQDVAAVPAPDKLPALPTALPTPSS
;
A
#
# COMPACT_ATOMS: atom_id res chain seq x y z
N MET A 1 48.95 -0.51 -12.67
CA MET A 1 47.59 -1.09 -12.71
C MET A 1 46.59 0.06 -12.53
N LEU A 2 45.91 0.46 -13.61
CA LEU A 2 44.89 1.52 -13.61
C LEU A 2 43.50 0.89 -13.56
N PRO A 3 42.55 1.38 -12.76
CA PRO A 3 41.20 0.83 -12.73
C PRO A 3 40.36 1.35 -13.90
N ARG A 4 39.60 0.43 -14.51
CA ARG A 4 38.69 0.66 -15.63
C ARG A 4 37.49 1.52 -15.21
N ALA A 5 37.24 2.59 -15.97
CA ALA A 5 36.00 3.35 -15.92
C ALA A 5 34.81 2.47 -16.33
N ARG A 6 33.76 2.41 -15.50
CA ARG A 6 32.49 1.77 -15.84
C ARG A 6 31.54 2.77 -16.50
N SER A 7 30.98 2.34 -17.62
CA SER A 7 30.03 3.04 -18.48
C SER A 7 28.77 3.48 -17.72
N ARG A 8 28.50 4.78 -17.70
CA ARG A 8 27.21 5.35 -17.27
C ARG A 8 26.15 4.99 -18.32
N ARG A 9 25.13 4.21 -17.94
CA ARG A 9 23.89 4.11 -18.74
C ARG A 9 23.00 5.29 -18.34
N SER A 10 22.73 6.16 -19.30
CA SER A 10 21.76 7.24 -19.20
C SER A 10 20.36 6.64 -19.13
N TRP A 11 19.62 6.95 -18.07
CA TRP A 11 18.19 6.74 -18.00
C TRP A 11 17.54 7.97 -18.65
N VAL A 12 17.02 7.79 -19.87
CA VAL A 12 16.15 8.79 -20.50
C VAL A 12 14.74 8.56 -19.96
N ALA A 13 14.29 9.45 -19.08
CA ALA A 13 12.90 9.55 -18.68
C ALA A 13 12.07 9.97 -19.90
N SER A 14 11.32 9.03 -20.49
CA SER A 14 10.29 9.36 -21.46
C SER A 14 9.00 9.68 -20.72
N GLY A 15 8.76 10.97 -20.51
CA GLY A 15 7.44 11.50 -20.21
C GLY A 15 6.72 11.82 -21.51
N LEU A 16 5.49 11.34 -21.67
CA LEU A 16 4.52 11.91 -22.58
C LEU A 16 3.12 11.67 -22.01
N LEU A 17 2.56 12.73 -21.42
CA LEU A 17 1.13 12.97 -21.45
C LEU A 17 0.75 13.33 -22.89
N GLU A 18 -0.22 12.65 -23.49
CA GLU A 18 -1.23 13.34 -24.29
C GLU A 18 -2.50 12.51 -24.47
N ALA A 19 -3.60 13.23 -24.62
CA ALA A 19 -4.97 12.79 -24.47
C ALA A 19 -5.59 12.24 -25.76
N SER A 20 -6.67 11.48 -25.55
CA SER A 20 -7.70 10.99 -26.46
C SER A 20 -7.98 11.81 -27.73
N ARG A 21 -8.04 11.12 -28.90
CA ARG A 21 -9.17 11.11 -29.86
C ARG A 21 -8.97 10.09 -31.00
N PRO A 22 -10.05 9.65 -31.69
CA PRO A 22 -10.09 8.39 -32.43
C PRO A 22 -9.71 8.55 -33.90
N LEU A 23 -9.18 7.48 -34.51
CA LEU A 23 -9.01 7.40 -35.96
C LEU A 23 -9.89 6.29 -36.53
N ALA A 24 -10.74 6.72 -37.46
CA ALA A 24 -11.54 5.91 -38.34
C ALA A 24 -10.68 5.23 -39.41
N SER A 25 -11.14 4.03 -39.79
CA SER A 25 -11.21 3.48 -41.15
C SER A 25 -10.26 4.04 -42.21
N MET A 26 -9.37 3.18 -42.72
CA MET A 26 -9.10 3.10 -44.16
C MET A 26 -8.77 1.67 -44.57
N ALA A 27 -9.40 1.29 -45.67
CA ALA A 27 -9.39 -0.02 -46.32
C ALA A 27 -8.29 -0.11 -47.39
N GLY A 28 -7.95 -1.35 -47.75
CA GLY A 28 -7.35 -1.73 -49.03
C GLY A 28 -5.82 -1.63 -49.08
N LEU A 29 -5.05 -2.53 -49.68
CA LEU A 29 -5.31 -3.42 -50.81
C LEU A 29 -4.11 -4.41 -51.00
N HIS A 30 -4.41 -5.62 -51.50
CA HIS A 30 -3.53 -6.62 -52.18
C HIS A 30 -2.44 -7.32 -51.35
N GLY A 31 -2.16 -8.62 -51.48
CA GLY A 31 -2.63 -9.67 -52.38
C GLY A 31 -1.71 -10.90 -52.23
N ASP A 32 -2.20 -12.06 -52.70
CA ASP A 32 -1.52 -13.36 -52.89
C ASP A 32 -1.23 -14.20 -51.63
N GLY A 33 -1.66 -15.46 -51.48
CA GLY A 33 -2.28 -16.39 -52.40
C GLY A 33 -1.68 -17.79 -52.20
N VAL A 34 -2.24 -18.63 -51.32
CA VAL A 34 -2.02 -20.10 -51.32
C VAL A 34 -3.25 -20.81 -50.72
N GLN A 35 -3.84 -21.72 -51.50
CA GLN A 35 -4.80 -22.78 -51.14
C GLN A 35 -4.51 -23.98 -52.08
N PRO A 36 -5.10 -25.19 -51.92
CA PRO A 36 -5.68 -25.84 -50.74
C PRO A 36 -5.36 -27.37 -50.64
N VAL A 37 -5.64 -27.99 -49.48
CA VAL A 37 -6.06 -29.41 -49.30
C VAL A 37 -6.65 -29.48 -47.88
N GLY A 38 -7.77 -30.13 -47.51
CA GLY A 38 -8.77 -31.01 -48.12
C GLY A 38 -9.44 -31.81 -46.98
N GLY A 39 -10.76 -32.09 -47.08
CA GLY A 39 -11.53 -33.06 -46.25
C GLY A 39 -12.19 -32.48 -44.98
N ALA A 40 -13.51 -32.23 -44.87
CA ALA A 40 -14.73 -33.06 -45.03
C ALA A 40 -14.96 -34.06 -43.87
N GLU A 41 -15.95 -33.77 -43.00
CA GLU A 41 -17.06 -34.68 -42.62
C GLU A 41 -18.04 -34.00 -41.64
N GLN A 42 -19.31 -33.92 -42.05
CA GLN A 42 -20.51 -33.86 -41.17
C GLN A 42 -21.10 -35.27 -41.08
N PRO A 43 -21.95 -35.59 -40.08
CA PRO A 43 -23.38 -35.78 -40.39
C PRO A 43 -24.30 -35.40 -39.18
N PRO A 44 -25.59 -35.84 -39.05
CA PRO A 44 -26.74 -34.98 -39.37
C PRO A 44 -27.80 -34.82 -38.24
N GLY A 45 -28.59 -33.75 -38.39
CA GLY A 45 -30.02 -33.55 -38.14
C GLY A 45 -30.85 -34.34 -37.10
N ARG A 46 -31.68 -33.57 -36.35
CA ARG A 46 -33.10 -33.76 -35.97
C ARG A 46 -33.47 -32.55 -35.08
N GLY A 47 -34.52 -31.75 -35.25
CA GLY A 47 -35.87 -32.02 -35.75
C GLY A 47 -36.83 -32.12 -34.55
N GLY A 48 -37.61 -31.08 -34.27
CA GLY A 48 -38.65 -31.08 -33.22
C GLY A 48 -39.16 -29.69 -32.87
N GLY A 49 -40.43 -29.41 -33.15
CA GLY A 49 -41.07 -28.11 -33.00
C GLY A 49 -42.14 -28.05 -31.89
N GLY A 50 -42.37 -26.82 -31.41
CA GLY A 50 -43.60 -26.29 -30.79
C GLY A 50 -43.84 -26.59 -29.31
N PRO A 51 -44.79 -25.88 -28.63
CA PRO A 51 -45.41 -24.60 -28.97
C PRO A 51 -45.32 -23.54 -27.85
N ALA A 52 -45.84 -22.36 -28.17
CA ALA A 52 -45.95 -21.16 -27.36
C ALA A 52 -46.72 -21.34 -26.04
N GLY A 53 -46.31 -20.59 -25.02
CA GLY A 53 -47.08 -20.38 -23.79
C GLY A 53 -46.50 -19.27 -22.91
N GLY A 54 -47.33 -18.28 -22.57
CA GLY A 54 -47.32 -17.61 -21.28
C GLY A 54 -46.34 -16.45 -21.07
N LEU A 55 -46.83 -15.23 -21.33
CA LEU A 55 -46.36 -14.01 -20.68
C LEU A 55 -46.87 -13.98 -19.24
N GLU A 56 -45.98 -13.95 -18.24
CA GLU A 56 -46.22 -13.36 -16.91
C GLU A 56 -44.94 -12.65 -16.44
N PRO A 57 -45.03 -11.43 -15.87
CA PRO A 57 -43.86 -10.73 -15.36
C PRO A 57 -43.56 -11.18 -13.91
N GLU A 58 -42.51 -11.98 -13.73
CA GLU A 58 -41.96 -12.23 -12.40
C GLU A 58 -41.30 -10.95 -11.85
N ALA A 59 -41.80 -10.50 -10.69
CA ALA A 59 -41.20 -9.46 -9.89
C ALA A 59 -39.84 -9.91 -9.33
N PRO A 60 -38.84 -9.01 -9.22
CA PRO A 60 -37.52 -9.39 -8.72
C PRO A 60 -37.58 -9.78 -7.24
N ALA A 61 -37.15 -11.01 -6.96
CA ALA A 61 -36.91 -11.52 -5.61
C ALA A 61 -35.82 -10.69 -4.91
N VAL A 62 -36.23 -9.86 -3.95
CA VAL A 62 -35.32 -9.12 -3.06
C VAL A 62 -34.81 -10.09 -2.00
N SER A 63 -33.57 -10.57 -2.19
CA SER A 63 -32.84 -11.33 -1.17
C SER A 63 -32.56 -10.45 0.05
N ALA A 64 -33.25 -10.72 1.15
CA ALA A 64 -32.98 -10.11 2.44
C ALA A 64 -31.72 -10.73 3.05
N ARG A 65 -30.65 -9.93 3.17
CA ARG A 65 -29.50 -10.29 4.00
C ARG A 65 -29.90 -10.20 5.49
N PRO A 66 -29.61 -11.22 6.33
CA PRO A 66 -29.79 -11.11 7.77
C PRO A 66 -28.71 -10.17 8.34
N GLY A 67 -29.11 -9.10 9.03
CA GLY A 67 -28.18 -8.36 9.90
C GLY A 67 -28.22 -6.84 9.92
N CYS A 68 -29.08 -6.15 9.16
CA CYS A 68 -29.21 -4.68 9.29
C CYS A 68 -30.67 -4.26 9.32
N GLY A 69 -31.19 -3.97 10.52
CA GLY A 69 -32.59 -3.65 10.78
C GLY A 69 -33.03 -2.23 10.42
N ARG A 70 -32.43 -1.57 9.42
CA ARG A 70 -32.96 -0.30 8.88
C ARG A 70 -32.84 -0.25 7.37
N ARG A 71 -33.98 -0.11 6.68
CA ARG A 71 -34.06 0.21 5.25
C ARG A 71 -33.59 1.66 5.06
N ALA A 72 -32.42 1.86 4.45
CA ALA A 72 -32.08 3.13 3.83
C ALA A 72 -32.84 3.20 2.49
N LEU A 73 -33.94 3.96 2.45
CA LEU A 73 -34.61 4.32 1.21
C LEU A 73 -33.75 5.39 0.52
N GLY A 74 -33.00 5.01 -0.52
CA GLY A 74 -32.41 5.97 -1.49
C GLY A 74 -30.88 6.13 -1.51
N GLY A 75 -30.10 5.34 -0.76
CA GLY A 75 -28.63 5.40 -0.83
C GLY A 75 -28.08 4.77 -2.12
N ARG A 76 -27.17 5.47 -2.81
CA ARG A 76 -26.47 4.91 -3.99
C ARG A 76 -25.45 3.85 -3.53
N PRO A 77 -25.14 2.82 -4.35
CA PRO A 77 -24.05 1.90 -4.07
C PRO A 77 -22.74 2.67 -3.83
N GLY A 78 -22.14 2.53 -2.64
CA GLY A 78 -20.87 3.18 -2.26
C GLY A 78 -20.95 4.20 -1.11
N GLU A 79 -22.14 4.52 -0.60
CA GLU A 79 -22.27 5.39 0.59
C GLU A 79 -22.04 4.61 1.88
N VAL A 80 -20.85 4.76 2.47
CA VAL A 80 -20.59 4.33 3.84
C VAL A 80 -21.21 5.37 4.77
N CYS A 81 -22.38 5.05 5.30
CA CYS A 81 -22.98 5.85 6.36
C CYS A 81 -22.15 5.69 7.64
N ASP A 82 -21.35 6.70 7.98
CA ASP A 82 -21.03 6.93 9.39
C ASP A 82 -22.35 7.08 10.15
N VAL A 83 -22.43 6.59 11.39
CA VAL A 83 -23.65 6.50 12.22
C VAL A 83 -24.38 7.85 12.37
N ALA A 84 -23.74 8.98 11.99
CA ALA A 84 -24.29 10.33 12.02
C ALA A 84 -24.61 10.97 10.65
N GLY A 85 -24.40 10.30 9.51
CA GLY A 85 -24.79 10.83 8.18
C GLY A 85 -24.15 12.16 7.75
N GLN A 86 -23.16 12.66 8.50
CA GLN A 86 -22.47 13.91 8.19
C GLN A 86 -21.19 13.61 7.41
N ARG A 87 -21.11 14.15 6.19
CA ARG A 87 -19.86 14.26 5.42
C ARG A 87 -18.90 15.17 6.18
N ARG A 88 -18.07 14.61 7.06
CA ARG A 88 -16.94 15.36 7.62
C ARG A 88 -15.96 15.63 6.47
N ALA A 89 -15.60 16.90 6.29
CA ALA A 89 -14.44 17.23 5.47
C ALA A 89 -13.24 16.46 6.02
N PRO A 90 -12.38 15.88 5.16
CA PRO A 90 -11.17 15.24 5.61
C PRO A 90 -10.35 16.24 6.42
N ALA A 91 -9.76 15.78 7.53
CA ALA A 91 -8.86 16.61 8.32
C ALA A 91 -7.75 17.17 7.41
N PRO A 92 -7.26 18.40 7.66
CA PRO A 92 -6.13 18.93 6.93
C PRO A 92 -4.94 17.96 7.04
N LEU A 93 -4.19 17.81 5.95
CA LEU A 93 -2.97 17.01 5.97
C LEU A 93 -1.99 17.59 7.01
N PRO A 94 -1.35 16.75 7.85
CA PRO A 94 -0.34 17.24 8.77
C PRO A 94 0.85 17.79 7.98
N GLU A 95 1.49 18.83 8.52
CA GLU A 95 2.72 19.38 7.95
C GLU A 95 3.92 18.55 8.39
N PRO A 96 4.68 17.95 7.45
CA PRO A 96 5.82 17.13 7.80
C PRO A 96 6.94 17.96 8.42
N ALA A 97 7.61 17.41 9.42
CA ALA A 97 8.74 18.01 10.12
C ALA A 97 10.05 17.26 9.78
N PRO A 98 10.62 17.45 8.57
CA PRO A 98 11.72 16.61 8.05
C PRO A 98 13.02 16.67 8.85
N LEU A 99 13.17 17.68 9.70
CA LEU A 99 14.37 17.92 10.51
C LEU A 99 14.12 17.69 12.02
N ALA A 100 12.96 17.14 12.40
CA ALA A 100 12.64 16.82 13.79
C ALA A 100 13.58 15.77 14.38
N VAL A 101 14.03 14.83 13.54
CA VAL A 101 15.03 13.81 13.86
C VAL A 101 16.12 13.86 12.80
N ARG A 102 17.37 13.61 13.20
CA ARG A 102 18.53 13.56 12.31
C ARG A 102 19.33 12.30 12.57
N PHE A 103 20.01 11.80 11.54
CA PHE A 103 20.97 10.72 11.68
C PHE A 103 22.06 10.83 10.63
N GLN A 104 23.13 10.05 10.80
CA GLN A 104 24.24 9.97 9.86
C GLN A 104 23.73 9.60 8.45
N ASP A 105 24.02 10.47 7.48
CA ASP A 105 23.63 10.28 6.09
C ASP A 105 24.38 9.06 5.51
N PRO A 106 23.66 7.98 5.13
CA PRO A 106 24.30 6.75 4.69
C PRO A 106 24.87 6.84 3.26
N ARG A 107 24.66 7.97 2.57
CA ARG A 107 25.11 8.20 1.18
C ARG A 107 26.53 8.74 1.11
N VAL A 108 27.08 9.20 2.22
CA VAL A 108 28.40 9.84 2.30
C VAL A 108 29.22 9.26 3.44
N GLU A 109 30.52 9.09 3.21
CA GLU A 109 31.46 8.58 4.22
C GLU A 109 31.83 9.64 5.26
N ALA A 110 31.66 10.93 4.93
CA ALA A 110 31.93 12.04 5.82
C ALA A 110 30.84 12.16 6.90
N PRO A 111 31.14 12.73 8.09
CA PRO A 111 30.16 12.96 9.15
C PRO A 111 29.19 14.08 8.76
N GLN A 112 28.25 13.75 7.89
CA GLN A 112 27.15 14.60 7.48
C GLN A 112 25.85 13.93 7.92
N GLU A 113 24.94 14.74 8.45
CA GLU A 113 23.61 14.26 8.83
C GLU A 113 22.58 14.57 7.75
N VAL A 114 21.54 13.75 7.72
CA VAL A 114 20.32 13.98 6.96
C VAL A 114 19.12 13.90 7.89
N GLY A 115 18.03 14.58 7.53
CA GLY A 115 16.78 14.47 8.25
C GLY A 115 16.23 13.05 8.22
N LEU A 116 15.43 12.69 9.22
CA LEU A 116 14.77 11.40 9.34
C LEU A 116 13.28 11.64 9.63
N VAL A 117 12.42 10.99 8.84
CA VAL A 117 10.97 11.02 9.03
C VAL A 117 10.49 9.60 9.29
N GLY A 118 10.10 9.34 10.55
CA GLY A 118 9.43 8.10 10.95
C GLY A 118 7.94 8.17 10.65
N PHE A 119 7.32 7.07 10.20
CA PHE A 119 5.88 6.97 9.97
C PHE A 119 5.35 5.53 10.14
N TYR A 120 4.06 5.33 10.41
CA TYR A 120 3.41 4.02 10.42
C TYR A 120 1.88 4.08 10.24
N TYR A 121 1.19 4.88 11.05
CA TYR A 121 -0.26 5.06 11.08
C TYR A 121 -1.11 3.76 10.97
N PRO A 122 -1.31 2.96 12.04
CA PRO A 122 -2.16 1.77 12.02
C PRO A 122 -3.63 2.11 12.35
N ASP A 123 -4.30 2.91 11.50
CA ASP A 123 -5.61 3.55 11.74
C ASP A 123 -5.63 4.58 12.89
N ARG A 124 -4.47 5.03 13.35
CA ARG A 124 -4.28 6.09 14.36
C ARG A 124 -2.86 6.65 14.28
N GLU A 125 -2.66 7.84 14.80
CA GLU A 125 -1.31 8.42 14.99
C GLU A 125 -0.52 7.60 16.03
N GLU A 126 0.72 7.25 15.71
CA GLU A 126 1.71 6.75 16.67
C GLU A 126 2.73 7.88 17.00
N PRO A 127 3.57 7.73 18.05
CA PRO A 127 4.41 8.84 18.52
C PRO A 127 5.32 9.47 17.46
N TRP A 128 5.88 8.67 16.54
CA TRP A 128 6.71 9.16 15.44
C TRP A 128 5.90 9.83 14.32
N ASP A 129 4.65 9.42 14.11
CA ASP A 129 3.76 10.09 13.15
C ASP A 129 3.47 11.53 13.61
N THR A 130 3.21 11.70 14.91
CA THR A 130 3.03 13.02 15.54
C THR A 130 4.34 13.83 15.57
N LEU A 131 5.46 13.20 15.95
CA LEU A 131 6.77 13.85 16.00
C LEU A 131 7.19 14.40 14.64
N CYS A 132 6.93 13.65 13.56
CA CYS A 132 7.40 13.98 12.22
C CYS A 132 6.29 14.56 11.31
N GLY A 133 5.04 14.67 11.77
CA GLY A 133 3.91 15.13 10.96
C GLY A 133 3.64 14.26 9.73
N SER A 134 3.75 12.94 9.87
CA SER A 134 4.04 12.03 8.76
C SER A 134 3.04 10.87 8.59
N GLY A 135 1.97 10.81 9.40
CA GLY A 135 1.00 9.72 9.36
C GLY A 135 0.38 9.47 7.98
N PHE A 136 0.27 10.51 7.15
CA PHE A 136 -0.23 10.42 5.77
C PHE A 136 0.56 9.46 4.87
N MET A 137 1.80 9.13 5.23
CA MET A 137 2.62 8.17 4.50
C MET A 137 2.23 6.72 4.77
N GLY A 138 1.64 6.41 5.93
CA GLY A 138 1.20 5.06 6.28
C GLY A 138 0.11 4.49 5.36
N ASN A 139 0.08 3.18 5.18
CA ASN A 139 -0.86 2.52 4.27
C ASN A 139 -2.31 2.59 4.75
N PHE A 140 -2.54 2.70 6.05
CA PHE A 140 -3.88 2.72 6.64
C PHE A 140 -4.41 4.15 6.77
N TRP A 141 -3.67 5.17 6.31
CA TRP A 141 -4.14 6.54 6.31
C TRP A 141 -5.43 6.67 5.49
N HIS A 142 -6.47 7.23 6.11
CA HIS A 142 -7.76 7.39 5.46
C HIS A 142 -7.76 8.60 4.52
N LEU A 143 -7.85 8.33 3.21
CA LEU A 143 -7.79 9.31 2.13
C LEU A 143 -9.16 9.94 1.84
N GLY A 144 -10.25 9.31 2.30
CA GLY A 144 -11.61 9.64 1.89
C GLY A 144 -12.12 8.72 0.79
N ALA A 145 -13.45 8.63 0.66
CA ALA A 145 -14.07 7.81 -0.37
C ALA A 145 -13.70 8.31 -1.78
N GLY A 146 -13.20 7.40 -2.63
CA GLY A 146 -12.85 7.73 -4.02
C GLY A 146 -11.50 8.41 -4.23
N ALA A 147 -10.73 8.65 -3.17
CA ALA A 147 -9.47 9.39 -3.27
C ALA A 147 -8.34 8.59 -3.93
N LEU A 148 -8.30 7.26 -3.73
CA LEU A 148 -7.36 6.37 -4.42
C LEU A 148 -8.11 5.58 -5.48
N ARG A 149 -7.69 5.70 -6.73
CA ARG A 149 -8.28 4.98 -7.87
C ARG A 149 -7.20 4.13 -8.51
N LEU A 150 -7.50 2.85 -8.72
CA LEU A 150 -6.53 1.89 -9.27
C LEU A 150 -7.19 1.01 -10.32
N GLU A 151 -6.44 0.68 -11.35
CA GLU A 151 -6.77 -0.29 -12.38
C GLU A 151 -5.70 -1.38 -12.33
N ALA A 152 -6.10 -2.65 -12.35
CA ALA A 152 -5.17 -3.77 -12.33
C ALA A 152 -5.00 -4.35 -13.74
N PRO A 153 -3.77 -4.73 -14.14
CA PRO A 153 -3.49 -5.32 -15.45
C PRO A 153 -4.34 -6.54 -15.82
N CYS A 154 -4.80 -7.32 -14.84
CA CYS A 154 -5.63 -8.51 -15.09
C CYS A 154 -7.08 -8.20 -15.53
N ASP A 155 -7.55 -6.96 -15.38
CA ASP A 155 -8.91 -6.54 -15.74
C ASP A 155 -8.89 -5.12 -16.36
N PRO A 156 -8.31 -4.96 -17.57
CA PRO A 156 -8.16 -3.66 -18.21
C PRO A 156 -9.49 -2.94 -18.42
N GLY A 157 -9.52 -1.64 -18.12
CA GLY A 157 -10.70 -0.78 -18.19
C GLY A 157 -11.52 -0.73 -16.91
N ARG A 158 -11.28 -1.61 -15.92
CA ARG A 158 -11.97 -1.57 -14.63
C ARG A 158 -11.18 -0.76 -13.60
N ILE A 159 -11.66 0.45 -13.30
CA ILE A 159 -11.10 1.30 -12.26
C ILE A 159 -11.89 1.14 -10.96
N VAL A 160 -11.21 0.74 -9.88
CA VAL A 160 -11.79 0.57 -8.55
C VAL A 160 -11.30 1.68 -7.61
N SER A 161 -12.15 2.11 -6.69
CA SER A 161 -11.88 3.18 -5.74
C SER A 161 -11.68 2.64 -4.33
N PHE A 162 -10.68 3.18 -3.60
CA PHE A 162 -10.31 2.76 -2.26
C PHE A 162 -10.18 3.95 -1.32
N SER A 163 -10.49 3.73 -0.04
CA SER A 163 -10.38 4.73 1.03
C SER A 163 -8.97 4.87 1.59
N ASN A 164 -8.08 3.89 1.37
CA ASN A 164 -6.69 3.87 1.84
C ASN A 164 -5.84 2.90 0.99
N ALA A 165 -4.52 2.97 1.13
CA ALA A 165 -3.58 2.14 0.37
C ALA A 165 -3.57 0.67 0.80
N GLU A 166 -3.79 0.37 2.08
CA GLU A 166 -3.89 -1.02 2.56
C GLU A 166 -5.04 -1.75 1.88
N ALA A 167 -6.22 -1.13 1.80
CA ALA A 167 -7.37 -1.68 1.09
C ALA A 167 -7.07 -1.96 -0.39
N ALA A 168 -6.46 -0.99 -1.08
CA ALA A 168 -6.05 -1.16 -2.47
C ALA A 168 -5.05 -2.32 -2.65
N PHE A 169 -4.04 -2.38 -1.78
CA PHE A 169 -2.99 -3.40 -1.86
C PHE A 169 -3.50 -4.81 -1.55
N GLN A 170 -4.39 -4.96 -0.57
CA GLN A 170 -5.02 -6.27 -0.31
C GLN A 170 -5.98 -6.67 -1.43
N ALA A 171 -6.69 -5.72 -2.03
CA ALA A 171 -7.57 -5.97 -3.18
C ALA A 171 -6.83 -6.50 -4.40
N LEU A 172 -5.56 -6.13 -4.62
CA LEU A 172 -4.74 -6.70 -5.69
C LEU A 172 -4.61 -8.23 -5.59
N LYS A 173 -4.77 -8.82 -4.41
CA LYS A 173 -4.74 -10.28 -4.24
C LYS A 173 -6.08 -10.94 -4.54
N PHE A 174 -7.14 -10.17 -4.73
CA PHE A 174 -8.52 -10.62 -4.91
C PHE A 174 -9.27 -9.65 -5.83
N TRP A 175 -8.71 -9.35 -7.01
CA TRP A 175 -9.17 -8.24 -7.84
C TRP A 175 -10.62 -8.40 -8.35
N ASP A 176 -11.06 -9.65 -8.54
CA ASP A 176 -12.46 -10.00 -8.80
C ASP A 176 -13.42 -9.45 -7.72
N ARG A 177 -12.92 -9.27 -6.50
CA ARG A 177 -13.63 -8.76 -5.32
C ARG A 177 -13.13 -7.40 -4.83
N ALA A 178 -12.41 -6.65 -5.67
CA ALA A 178 -11.79 -5.38 -5.29
C ALA A 178 -12.79 -4.36 -4.69
N ASP A 179 -14.04 -4.34 -5.17
CA ASP A 179 -15.09 -3.47 -4.66
C ASP A 179 -15.44 -3.73 -3.17
N GLU A 180 -15.24 -4.95 -2.68
CA GLU A 180 -15.46 -5.28 -1.26
C GLU A 180 -14.41 -4.65 -0.34
N PHE A 181 -13.21 -4.40 -0.87
CA PHE A 181 -12.11 -3.75 -0.13
C PHE A 181 -12.23 -2.23 -0.13
N GLY A 182 -12.75 -1.65 -1.22
CA GLY A 182 -12.87 -0.21 -1.45
C GLY A 182 -13.28 0.63 -0.22
N PRO A 183 -14.39 0.31 0.46
CA PRO A 183 -14.90 1.10 1.57
C PRO A 183 -14.25 0.80 2.94
N LEU A 184 -13.40 -0.23 3.04
CA LEU A 184 -12.89 -0.68 4.34
C LEU A 184 -11.77 0.21 4.86
N THR A 185 -11.64 0.32 6.20
CA THR A 185 -10.42 0.84 6.83
C THR A 185 -9.24 -0.11 6.60
N GLY A 186 -8.01 0.30 6.93
CA GLY A 186 -6.87 -0.59 6.77
C GLY A 186 -7.01 -1.88 7.59
N ASN A 187 -7.42 -1.78 8.86
CA ASN A 187 -7.73 -2.97 9.66
C ASN A 187 -8.91 -3.80 9.10
N GLY A 188 -9.92 -3.15 8.52
CA GLY A 188 -11.03 -3.84 7.86
C GLY A 188 -10.56 -4.67 6.67
N ALA A 189 -9.75 -4.08 5.80
CA ALA A 189 -9.15 -4.75 4.65
C ALA A 189 -8.26 -5.92 5.08
N PHE A 190 -7.45 -5.75 6.13
CA PHE A 190 -6.62 -6.82 6.67
C PHE A 190 -7.46 -7.99 7.22
N LYS A 191 -8.56 -7.71 7.92
CA LYS A 191 -9.49 -8.74 8.42
C LYS A 191 -10.18 -9.48 7.27
N LEU A 192 -10.65 -8.76 6.25
CA LEU A 192 -11.24 -9.37 5.06
C LEU A 192 -10.20 -10.26 4.34
N LYS A 193 -8.98 -9.76 4.13
CA LYS A 193 -7.89 -10.59 3.56
C LYS A 193 -7.67 -11.89 4.33
N ARG A 194 -7.72 -11.85 5.66
CA ARG A 194 -7.57 -13.06 6.50
C ARG A 194 -8.71 -14.05 6.33
N SER A 195 -9.95 -13.60 6.15
CA SER A 195 -11.08 -14.50 5.89
C SER A 195 -11.04 -15.13 4.49
N LEU A 196 -10.26 -14.56 3.58
CA LEU A 196 -10.05 -15.05 2.21
C LEU A 196 -8.75 -15.83 2.02
N ALA A 197 -8.05 -16.17 3.11
CA ALA A 197 -6.77 -16.86 3.04
C ALA A 197 -6.83 -18.17 2.24
N GLY A 198 -5.80 -18.42 1.44
CA GLY A 198 -5.70 -19.57 0.52
C GLY A 198 -6.25 -19.29 -0.88
N ARG A 199 -6.73 -18.08 -1.15
CA ARG A 199 -7.26 -17.66 -2.46
C ARG A 199 -6.52 -16.46 -3.05
N GLU A 200 -5.37 -16.11 -2.49
CA GLU A 200 -4.58 -14.96 -2.93
C GLU A 200 -4.05 -15.14 -4.36
N ASP A 201 -4.22 -14.12 -5.19
CA ASP A 201 -3.46 -13.90 -6.40
C ASP A 201 -2.08 -13.30 -6.06
N PHE A 202 -1.03 -14.11 -6.20
CA PHE A 202 0.36 -13.68 -5.97
C PHE A 202 0.98 -12.94 -7.16
N THR A 203 0.25 -12.77 -8.27
CA THR A 203 0.61 -11.80 -9.32
C THR A 203 0.12 -10.39 -8.98
N TYR A 204 -0.65 -10.23 -7.89
CA TYR A 204 -1.16 -8.94 -7.43
C TYR A 204 -1.95 -8.21 -8.51
N GLY A 205 -2.96 -8.86 -9.10
CA GLY A 205 -3.77 -8.25 -10.15
C GLY A 205 -3.02 -8.09 -11.47
N GLY A 206 -1.98 -8.92 -11.69
CA GLY A 206 -1.14 -8.87 -12.88
C GLY A 206 0.05 -7.90 -12.82
N PHE A 207 0.31 -7.23 -11.69
CA PHE A 207 1.54 -6.43 -11.51
C PHE A 207 2.82 -7.29 -11.35
N GLY A 208 2.67 -8.59 -11.13
CA GLY A 208 3.73 -9.59 -11.14
C GLY A 208 4.42 -9.83 -9.80
N SER A 209 4.37 -8.89 -8.85
CA SER A 209 4.95 -9.08 -7.52
C SER A 209 4.33 -8.16 -6.46
N ASN A 210 4.59 -8.47 -5.19
CA ASN A 210 4.19 -7.62 -4.07
C ASN A 210 4.84 -6.23 -4.13
N TRP A 211 6.09 -6.16 -4.57
CA TRP A 211 6.85 -4.92 -4.76
C TRP A 211 6.20 -4.04 -5.81
N ALA A 212 5.95 -4.58 -7.01
CA ALA A 212 5.35 -3.87 -8.12
C ALA A 212 3.90 -3.46 -7.83
N GLY A 213 3.12 -4.34 -7.20
CA GLY A 213 1.75 -4.05 -6.77
C GLY A 213 1.70 -2.89 -5.76
N MET A 214 2.57 -2.89 -4.75
CA MET A 214 2.63 -1.76 -3.81
C MET A 214 3.09 -0.48 -4.50
N LYS A 215 4.07 -0.56 -5.42
CA LYS A 215 4.53 0.61 -6.17
C LYS A 215 3.39 1.25 -6.96
N ALA A 216 2.56 0.45 -7.62
CA ALA A 216 1.37 0.95 -8.32
C ALA A 216 0.34 1.60 -7.38
N VAL A 217 0.14 1.05 -6.19
CA VAL A 217 -0.74 1.63 -5.16
C VAL A 217 -0.18 2.98 -4.68
N LEU A 218 1.13 3.09 -4.45
CA LEU A 218 1.76 4.33 -4.02
C LEU A 218 1.75 5.39 -5.14
N ASP A 219 1.99 5.00 -6.38
CA ASP A 219 1.89 5.89 -7.54
C ASP A 219 0.47 6.48 -7.66
N ALA A 220 -0.57 5.66 -7.39
CA ALA A 220 -1.96 6.13 -7.33
C ALA A 220 -2.23 7.04 -6.13
N LYS A 221 -1.75 6.67 -4.93
CA LYS A 221 -1.93 7.44 -3.68
C LYS A 221 -1.27 8.82 -3.74
N PHE A 222 -0.05 8.88 -4.27
CA PHE A 222 0.77 10.09 -4.37
C PHE A 222 0.82 10.60 -5.82
N GLY A 223 -0.29 10.48 -6.55
CA GLY A 223 -0.37 10.95 -7.92
C GLY A 223 0.10 12.40 -8.06
N ALA A 224 0.80 12.71 -9.16
CA ALA A 224 1.43 14.02 -9.36
C ALA A 224 0.44 15.18 -9.15
N ARG A 225 0.90 16.24 -8.45
CA ARG A 225 0.09 17.42 -8.06
C ARG A 225 -1.04 17.16 -7.06
N SER A 226 -1.14 15.95 -6.50
CA SER A 226 -2.05 15.71 -5.38
C SER A 226 -1.52 16.37 -4.09
N PRO A 227 -2.39 16.76 -3.15
CA PRO A 227 -1.94 17.28 -1.85
C PRO A 227 -0.99 16.34 -1.10
N LEU A 228 -1.14 15.02 -1.29
CA LEU A 228 -0.26 14.01 -0.71
C LEU A 228 1.11 13.98 -1.38
N ALA A 229 1.17 14.11 -2.71
CA ALA A 229 2.44 14.25 -3.42
C ALA A 229 3.20 15.49 -2.94
N GLU A 230 2.51 16.63 -2.79
CA GLU A 230 3.11 17.84 -2.24
C GLU A 230 3.59 17.65 -0.80
N ALA A 231 2.81 16.95 0.05
CA ALA A 231 3.24 16.63 1.41
C ALA A 231 4.47 15.70 1.43
N LEU A 232 4.52 14.70 0.54
CA LEU A 232 5.69 13.83 0.38
C LEU A 232 6.92 14.63 -0.07
N LEU A 233 6.77 15.58 -0.99
CA LEU A 233 7.85 16.46 -1.44
C LEU A 233 8.37 17.36 -0.30
N ARG A 234 7.49 17.83 0.60
CA ARG A 234 7.88 18.62 1.78
C ARG A 234 8.73 17.85 2.80
N THR A 235 8.80 16.52 2.70
CA THR A 235 9.79 15.73 3.48
C THR A 235 11.24 15.98 3.03
N GLY A 236 11.46 16.69 1.92
CA GLY A 236 12.78 17.11 1.46
C GLY A 236 13.70 15.93 1.14
N ASP A 237 14.95 16.02 1.58
CA ASP A 237 15.96 14.98 1.36
C ASP A 237 16.00 13.93 2.49
N SER A 238 15.03 13.94 3.42
CA SER A 238 15.05 13.08 4.61
C SER A 238 14.94 11.59 4.28
N PHE A 239 15.58 10.75 5.09
CA PHE A 239 15.34 9.30 5.06
C PHE A 239 13.93 9.01 5.56
N LEU A 240 13.20 8.16 4.85
CA LEU A 240 11.84 7.76 5.23
C LEU A 240 11.87 6.38 5.86
N LEU A 241 11.41 6.27 7.11
CA LEU A 241 11.43 5.03 7.89
C LEU A 241 10.01 4.64 8.29
N GLU A 242 9.48 3.55 7.74
CA GLU A 242 8.28 2.93 8.28
C GLU A 242 8.64 2.22 9.59
N HIS A 243 8.27 2.81 10.72
CA HIS A 243 8.65 2.34 12.06
C HIS A 243 7.42 1.86 12.82
N ASN A 244 7.25 0.56 13.00
CA ASN A 244 6.08 0.04 13.69
C ASN A 244 6.33 -0.12 15.21
N SER A 245 5.28 -0.07 16.05
CA SER A 245 5.41 -0.18 17.51
C SER A 245 5.66 -1.61 18.04
N VAL A 246 5.58 -2.64 17.19
CA VAL A 246 5.49 -4.04 17.61
C VAL A 246 6.54 -4.91 16.90
N HIS A 247 7.59 -5.27 17.64
CA HIS A 247 8.61 -6.17 17.13
C HIS A 247 8.01 -7.50 16.65
N GLY A 248 8.46 -7.96 15.48
CA GLY A 248 8.01 -9.18 14.81
C GLY A 248 6.76 -9.01 13.96
N ARG A 249 6.14 -7.82 13.92
CA ARG A 249 4.91 -7.59 13.16
C ARG A 249 5.13 -7.55 11.66
N ASP A 250 6.15 -6.81 11.20
CA ASP A 250 6.44 -6.66 9.78
C ASP A 250 7.94 -6.49 9.55
N LYS A 251 8.56 -7.51 8.95
CA LYS A 251 10.00 -7.51 8.64
C LYS A 251 10.30 -7.04 7.21
N VAL A 252 9.28 -6.80 6.40
CA VAL A 252 9.44 -6.50 4.97
C VAL A 252 9.16 -5.03 4.70
N TRP A 253 7.94 -4.57 4.99
CA TRP A 253 7.54 -3.20 4.66
C TRP A 253 8.13 -2.18 5.63
N SER A 254 8.22 -2.57 6.90
CA SER A 254 8.75 -1.74 7.98
C SER A 254 10.17 -2.12 8.41
N ASP A 255 10.69 -1.37 9.37
CA ASP A 255 11.96 -1.61 10.06
C ASP A 255 11.89 -2.68 11.17
N ASN A 256 10.71 -3.30 11.39
CA ASN A 256 10.45 -4.26 12.46
C ASN A 256 10.64 -3.71 13.89
N LYS A 257 10.46 -2.39 14.11
CA LYS A 257 10.66 -1.65 15.37
C LYS A 257 12.11 -1.44 15.79
N ASP A 258 12.98 -2.39 15.51
CA ASP A 258 14.38 -2.40 15.98
C ASP A 258 15.40 -2.20 14.84
N GLY A 259 14.91 -1.91 13.64
CA GLY A 259 15.72 -1.80 12.45
C GLY A 259 16.18 -3.14 11.87
N SER A 260 15.60 -4.29 12.27
CA SER A 260 15.87 -5.59 11.64
C SER A 260 15.03 -5.88 10.39
N GLY A 261 13.98 -5.09 10.14
CA GLY A 261 13.15 -5.17 8.94
C GLY A 261 13.76 -4.44 7.73
N THR A 262 13.25 -4.70 6.53
CA THR A 262 13.84 -4.17 5.29
C THR A 262 13.38 -2.77 4.89
N ASN A 263 12.38 -2.19 5.59
CA ASN A 263 11.85 -0.85 5.32
C ASN A 263 11.48 -0.62 3.83
N TRP A 264 10.83 -1.59 3.18
CA TRP A 264 10.48 -1.48 1.76
C TRP A 264 9.52 -0.34 1.46
N LEU A 265 8.61 0.01 2.38
CA LEU A 265 7.68 1.10 2.15
C LEU A 265 8.42 2.45 2.13
N GLY A 266 9.26 2.70 3.13
CA GLY A 266 10.10 3.90 3.17
C GLY A 266 11.02 4.01 1.95
N LEU A 267 11.58 2.88 1.51
CA LEU A 267 12.39 2.81 0.29
C LEU A 267 11.59 3.23 -0.96
N GLN A 268 10.41 2.65 -1.20
CA GLN A 268 9.59 2.99 -2.38
C GLN A 268 9.14 4.46 -2.35
N LEU A 269 8.81 5.00 -1.17
CA LEU A 269 8.44 6.40 -1.03
C LEU A 269 9.62 7.35 -1.34
N MET A 270 10.85 6.99 -0.98
CA MET A 270 12.04 7.78 -1.37
C MET A 270 12.26 7.77 -2.89
N LEU A 271 12.08 6.61 -3.55
CA LEU A 271 12.14 6.53 -5.02
C LEU A 271 11.03 7.36 -5.69
N LEU A 272 9.81 7.27 -5.17
CA LEU A 272 8.67 8.03 -5.67
C LEU A 272 8.85 9.55 -5.47
N ARG A 273 9.38 9.97 -4.33
CA ARG A 273 9.70 11.37 -4.06
C ARG A 273 10.76 11.91 -5.02
N ASP A 274 11.81 11.14 -5.29
CA ASP A 274 12.83 11.48 -6.28
C ASP A 274 12.19 11.61 -7.68
N GLN A 275 11.35 10.65 -8.08
CA GLN A 275 10.61 10.71 -9.34
C GLN A 275 9.73 11.97 -9.46
N LEU A 276 8.99 12.32 -8.41
CA LEU A 276 8.09 13.49 -8.38
C LEU A 276 8.86 14.82 -8.41
N SER A 277 10.01 14.89 -7.75
CA SER A 277 10.83 16.11 -7.66
C SER A 277 11.78 16.31 -8.83
N GLY A 278 12.05 15.25 -9.62
CA GLY A 278 13.14 15.22 -10.59
C GLY A 278 14.54 15.12 -9.95
N ASN A 279 14.61 14.91 -8.63
CA ASN A 279 15.85 14.60 -7.92
C ASN A 279 16.22 13.13 -8.13
N THR A 280 17.49 12.77 -7.92
CA THR A 280 17.98 11.40 -8.05
C THR A 280 18.92 11.00 -6.92
N ARG A 281 19.03 11.78 -5.83
CA ARG A 281 20.01 11.50 -4.76
C ARG A 281 19.72 10.19 -4.05
N TRP A 282 18.47 9.92 -3.68
CA TRP A 282 18.10 8.64 -3.06
C TRP A 282 18.07 7.51 -4.07
N THR A 283 17.58 7.78 -5.28
CA THR A 283 17.55 6.82 -6.38
C THR A 283 18.94 6.34 -6.73
N ALA A 284 19.93 7.23 -6.85
CA ALA A 284 21.32 6.87 -7.13
C ALA A 284 21.89 5.97 -6.03
N TYR A 285 21.76 6.39 -4.76
CA TYR A 285 22.20 5.59 -3.62
C TYR A 285 21.54 4.21 -3.55
N LEU A 286 20.21 4.15 -3.71
CA LEU A 286 19.45 2.92 -3.65
C LEU A 286 19.77 2.00 -4.84
N SER A 287 19.97 2.55 -6.04
CA SER A 287 20.30 1.78 -7.24
C SER A 287 21.69 1.12 -7.18
N ASP A 288 22.56 1.54 -6.27
CA ASP A 288 23.83 0.86 -5.99
C ASP A 288 23.68 -0.30 -5.00
N LEU A 289 22.58 -0.35 -4.25
CA LEU A 289 22.34 -1.32 -3.19
C LEU A 289 21.28 -2.36 -3.54
N VAL A 290 20.18 -1.92 -4.13
CA VAL A 290 18.99 -2.73 -4.40
C VAL A 290 18.58 -2.64 -5.86
N ASN A 291 18.02 -3.73 -6.37
CA ASN A 291 17.27 -3.69 -7.61
C ASN A 291 15.94 -2.96 -7.37
N CYS A 292 15.83 -1.73 -7.86
CA CYS A 292 14.65 -0.86 -7.70
C CYS A 292 13.35 -1.44 -8.28
N GLU A 293 13.41 -2.46 -9.13
CA GLU A 293 12.24 -3.15 -9.69
C GLU A 293 11.73 -4.28 -8.79
N THR A 294 12.52 -4.73 -7.82
CA THR A 294 12.17 -5.88 -6.96
C THR A 294 12.35 -5.63 -5.46
N GLY A 295 13.03 -4.53 -5.08
CA GLY A 295 13.40 -4.22 -3.69
C GLY A 295 14.51 -5.10 -3.12
N LYS A 296 15.01 -6.08 -3.87
CA LYS A 296 16.02 -7.03 -3.40
C LYS A 296 17.43 -6.43 -3.50
N PRO A 297 18.30 -6.67 -2.51
CA PRO A 297 19.70 -6.26 -2.60
C PRO A 297 20.44 -7.04 -3.71
N PHE A 298 21.42 -6.40 -4.35
CA PHE A 298 22.25 -7.08 -5.37
C PHE A 298 23.17 -8.16 -4.81
N GLY A 299 23.46 -8.12 -3.51
CA GLY A 299 24.36 -9.05 -2.83
C GLY A 299 24.37 -8.84 -1.31
N GLN A 300 25.12 -9.70 -0.61
CA GLN A 300 25.17 -9.67 0.86
C GLN A 300 25.76 -8.36 1.41
N ASP A 301 26.76 -7.79 0.75
CA ASP A 301 27.38 -6.55 1.21
C ASP A 301 26.44 -5.35 1.02
N GLN A 302 25.74 -5.29 -0.11
CA GLN A 302 24.70 -4.28 -0.33
C GLN A 302 23.56 -4.43 0.68
N ALA A 303 23.14 -5.65 0.98
CA ALA A 303 22.14 -5.95 2.01
C ALA A 303 22.61 -5.44 3.39
N LYS A 304 23.86 -5.72 3.77
CA LYS A 304 24.43 -5.25 5.04
C LYS A 304 24.47 -3.71 5.12
N ARG A 305 24.87 -3.04 4.04
CA ARG A 305 24.93 -1.57 3.97
C ARG A 305 23.53 -0.96 4.13
N TRP A 306 22.54 -1.45 3.38
CA TRP A 306 21.16 -1.01 3.55
C TRP A 306 20.64 -1.26 4.97
N GLN A 307 20.84 -2.47 5.49
CA GLN A 307 20.38 -2.81 6.83
C GLN A 307 21.06 -1.97 7.92
N SER A 308 22.32 -1.58 7.71
CA SER A 308 23.02 -0.66 8.61
C SER A 308 22.33 0.71 8.64
N ALA A 309 21.97 1.26 7.47
CA ALA A 309 21.24 2.52 7.38
C ALA A 309 19.88 2.44 8.10
N VAL A 310 19.12 1.36 7.89
CA VAL A 310 17.82 1.15 8.55
C VAL A 310 17.96 1.06 10.08
N ARG A 311 18.95 0.30 10.58
CA ARG A 311 19.22 0.22 12.03
C ARG A 311 19.63 1.55 12.63
N SER A 312 20.52 2.28 11.97
CA SER A 312 20.97 3.59 12.45
C SER A 312 19.81 4.60 12.48
N ALA A 313 18.94 4.58 11.47
CA ALA A 313 17.73 5.39 11.45
C ALA A 313 16.77 5.01 12.59
N ALA A 314 16.48 3.72 12.79
CA ALA A 314 15.61 3.24 13.86
C ALA A 314 16.15 3.65 15.25
N GLN A 315 17.46 3.52 15.47
CA GLN A 315 18.11 3.94 16.72
C GLN A 315 17.99 5.44 16.95
N ALA A 316 18.22 6.28 15.93
CA ALA A 316 18.08 7.72 16.02
C ALA A 316 16.64 8.14 16.34
N LEU A 317 15.65 7.53 15.66
CA LEU A 317 14.22 7.81 15.90
C LEU A 317 13.79 7.48 17.34
N VAL A 318 14.28 6.38 17.90
CA VAL A 318 13.98 5.98 19.27
C VAL A 318 14.69 6.88 20.30
N ALA A 319 15.92 7.33 20.00
CA ALA A 319 16.69 8.20 20.87
C ALA A 319 16.04 9.60 21.04
N ASP A 320 15.45 10.13 19.97
CA ASP A 320 14.80 11.44 19.95
C ASP A 320 13.34 11.40 20.42
N ARG A 321 12.87 10.27 20.96
CA ARG A 321 11.51 10.17 21.49
C ARG A 321 11.32 11.22 22.59
N PRO A 322 10.25 12.06 22.52
CA PRO A 322 9.91 12.95 23.61
C PRO A 322 9.81 12.13 24.88
N ARG A 323 10.66 12.44 25.87
CA ARG A 323 10.49 11.87 27.20
C ARG A 323 9.07 12.24 27.63
N PRO A 324 8.26 11.30 28.16
CA PRO A 324 7.00 11.67 28.78
C PRO A 324 7.34 12.80 29.73
N SER A 325 6.76 13.98 29.52
CA SER A 325 6.97 15.11 30.42
C SER A 325 6.73 14.56 31.81
N GLU A 326 7.77 14.50 32.66
CA GLU A 326 7.58 14.03 34.03
C GLU A 326 6.39 14.80 34.57
N PRO A 327 5.41 14.12 35.19
CA PRO A 327 4.21 14.77 35.67
C PRO A 327 4.66 15.96 36.50
N SER A 328 4.43 17.17 35.95
CA SER A 328 4.94 18.41 36.53
C SER A 328 4.58 18.36 38.00
N SER A 329 5.59 18.31 38.87
CA SER A 329 5.44 18.37 40.32
C SER A 329 5.02 19.78 40.74
N HIS A 330 4.07 20.36 40.01
CA HIS A 330 3.27 21.46 40.51
C HIS A 330 2.61 20.96 41.79
N PRO A 331 2.97 21.55 42.95
CA PRO A 331 2.35 21.18 44.20
C PRO A 331 0.85 21.36 44.01
N ARG A 332 0.10 20.26 44.19
CA ARG A 332 -1.35 20.31 44.26
C ARG A 332 -1.70 21.41 45.27
N PRO A 333 -2.44 22.46 44.91
CA PRO A 333 -3.07 23.28 45.93
C PRO A 333 -3.89 22.34 46.80
N SER A 334 -3.61 22.39 48.10
CA SER A 334 -4.24 21.55 49.11
C SER A 334 -5.72 21.88 49.18
N ASP A 335 -6.54 21.10 48.47
CA ASP A 335 -7.99 21.11 48.61
C ASP A 335 -8.40 20.21 49.80
N PRO A 336 -9.02 20.76 50.85
CA PRO A 336 -9.60 19.98 51.93
C PRO A 336 -11.07 19.72 51.61
N SER A 337 -11.39 18.59 50.98
CA SER A 337 -12.67 17.86 51.14
C SER A 337 -12.93 16.90 49.97
N SER A 338 -13.75 15.88 50.24
CA SER A 338 -14.39 14.93 49.30
C SER A 338 -13.57 13.66 49.05
N SER A 339 -13.79 12.61 49.84
CA SER A 339 -14.91 11.65 49.79
C SER A 339 -14.76 10.63 48.65
N SER A 340 -14.63 9.37 49.08
CA SER A 340 -14.29 8.20 48.30
C SER A 340 -15.37 7.80 47.30
N PHE A 341 -14.97 7.51 46.06
CA PHE A 341 -15.65 6.53 45.21
C PHE A 341 -14.61 5.69 44.48
N ALA A 342 -14.62 4.39 44.77
CA ALA A 342 -13.88 3.37 44.06
C ALA A 342 -14.66 2.97 42.80
N ALA A 343 -14.01 2.91 41.65
CA ALA A 343 -14.52 2.25 40.46
C ALA A 343 -13.38 1.50 39.76
N ALA A 344 -13.60 0.20 39.57
CA ALA A 344 -12.70 -0.75 38.95
C ALA A 344 -12.47 -0.43 37.47
N GLN A 345 -11.21 -0.55 37.03
CA GLN A 345 -10.85 -0.68 35.63
C GLN A 345 -10.25 -2.07 35.43
N ASP A 346 -10.96 -2.90 34.68
CA ASP A 346 -10.45 -4.15 34.15
C ASP A 346 -10.73 -4.10 32.64
N VAL A 347 -9.70 -3.84 31.84
CA VAL A 347 -9.78 -3.87 30.38
C VAL A 347 -8.76 -4.91 29.91
N ALA A 348 -9.29 -6.07 29.55
CA ALA A 348 -8.53 -7.24 29.14
C ALA A 348 -7.64 -6.96 27.93
N ALA A 349 -6.38 -7.38 28.03
CA ALA A 349 -5.43 -7.42 26.95
C ALA A 349 -5.93 -8.35 25.83
N VAL A 350 -5.90 -7.86 24.59
CA VAL A 350 -6.13 -8.67 23.39
C VAL A 350 -4.93 -9.61 23.20
N PRO A 351 -5.12 -10.94 23.11
CA PRO A 351 -4.02 -11.87 22.91
C PRO A 351 -3.34 -11.66 21.55
N ALA A 352 -2.01 -11.76 21.56
CA ALA A 352 -1.20 -11.75 20.34
C ALA A 352 -1.60 -12.93 19.42
N PRO A 353 -1.61 -12.75 18.09
CA PRO A 353 -1.94 -13.84 17.18
C PRO A 353 -0.86 -14.93 17.24
N ASP A 354 -1.33 -16.17 17.37
CA ASP A 354 -0.54 -17.38 17.34
C ASP A 354 0.40 -17.45 16.12
N LYS A 355 1.58 -17.99 16.38
CA LYS A 355 2.61 -18.32 15.38
C LYS A 355 1.99 -19.10 14.22
N LEU A 356 2.14 -18.56 13.01
CA LEU A 356 1.95 -19.34 11.78
C LEU A 356 2.85 -20.59 11.83
N PRO A 357 2.35 -21.77 11.43
CA PRO A 357 3.17 -22.97 11.34
C PRO A 357 4.25 -22.78 10.28
N ALA A 358 5.47 -23.22 10.59
CA ALA A 358 6.58 -23.25 9.67
C ALA A 358 6.24 -24.14 8.45
N LEU A 359 6.54 -23.65 7.25
CA LEU A 359 6.46 -24.42 6.01
C LEU A 359 7.40 -25.64 6.09
N PRO A 360 6.98 -26.83 5.61
CA PRO A 360 7.84 -28.00 5.60
C PRO A 360 9.00 -27.84 4.61
N THR A 361 10.19 -28.12 5.12
CA THR A 361 11.47 -28.15 4.42
C THR A 361 11.55 -29.36 3.48
N ALA A 362 11.95 -29.10 2.23
CA ALA A 362 12.60 -30.00 1.26
C ALA A 362 11.99 -31.40 0.97
N LEU A 363 11.59 -31.60 -0.29
CA LEU A 363 11.39 -32.91 -0.88
C LEU A 363 12.74 -33.63 -1.09
N PRO A 364 12.83 -34.95 -0.87
CA PRO A 364 14.04 -35.72 -1.11
C PRO A 364 14.31 -35.88 -2.62
N THR A 365 15.58 -35.78 -2.99
CA THR A 365 16.10 -36.11 -4.33
C THR A 365 16.02 -37.62 -4.58
N PRO A 366 15.68 -38.07 -5.81
CA PRO A 366 15.67 -39.49 -6.15
C PRO A 366 17.10 -40.03 -6.24
N SER A 367 17.35 -41.15 -5.59
CA SER A 367 18.58 -41.94 -5.72
C SER A 367 18.56 -42.72 -7.03
N SER A 368 19.70 -42.71 -7.73
CA SER A 368 20.02 -43.56 -8.89
C SER A 368 20.17 -45.03 -8.52
#